data_AF-A0A2N5JAX2-F1
#
_entry.id   AF-A0A2N5JAX2-F1
#
_cell.length_a   1.000
_cell.length_b   1.000
_cell.length_c   1.000
_cell.angle_alpha   90.00
_cell.angle_beta   90.00
_cell.angle_gamma   90.00
#
_symmetry.space_group_name_H-M   'P 1'
#
loop_
_entity.id
_entity.type
_entity.pdbx_description
1 polymer ?
#
loop_
_entity_poly.entity_id
_entity_poly.type
_entity_poly.pdbx_seq_one_letter_code
_entity_poly.pdbx_strand_id
1 'polypeptide(L)' 'MRIALINENSQAAKNGLIHEALGKVAAAKGFDVDNYGMYAADDAAQLTYVQNGVLAAALLNSG' A
#
# COMPACT_ATOMS: atom_id res chain seq x y z
N MET A 1 15.60 0.19 4.08
CA MET A 1 14.29 0.60 4.66
C MET A 1 13.21 -0.12 3.88
N ARG A 2 12.13 -0.51 4.54
CA ARG A 2 11.01 -1.22 3.93
C ARG A 2 9.77 -0.33 3.99
N ILE A 3 9.08 -0.16 2.87
CA ILE A 3 7.95 0.77 2.71
C ILE A 3 6.71 -0.04 2.38
N ALA A 4 5.64 0.10 3.17
CA ALA A 4 4.35 -0.50 2.86
C ALA A 4 3.44 0.52 2.14
N LEU A 5 2.80 0.11 1.04
CA LEU A 5 1.73 0.85 0.38
C LEU A 5 0.37 0.21 0.70
N ILE A 6 -0.59 1.00 1.18
CA ILE A 6 -1.95 0.56 1.49
C ILE A 6 -2.98 1.54 0.89
N ASN A 7 -3.85 1.06 0.02
CA ASN A 7 -4.99 1.76 -0.57
C ASN A 7 -6.31 1.17 -0.06
N GLU A 8 -7.26 2.05 0.28
CA GLU A 8 -8.63 1.65 0.59
C GLU A 8 -9.55 1.77 -0.64
N ASN A 9 -10.75 1.22 -0.53
CA ASN A 9 -11.67 0.95 -1.65
C ASN A 9 -11.95 2.16 -2.55
N SER A 10 -12.07 3.38 -1.99
CA SER A 10 -12.42 4.55 -2.80
C SER A 10 -11.32 4.93 -3.80
N GLN A 11 -10.07 4.53 -3.53
CA GLN A 11 -8.89 4.84 -4.35
C GLN A 11 -8.19 3.59 -4.90
N ALA A 12 -8.74 2.39 -4.75
CA ALA A 12 -8.09 1.14 -5.14
C ALA A 12 -7.68 1.10 -6.62
N ALA A 13 -8.52 1.64 -7.53
CA ALA A 13 -8.20 1.72 -8.97
C ALA A 13 -6.95 2.57 -9.30
N LYS A 14 -6.44 3.38 -8.35
CA LYS A 14 -5.23 4.19 -8.50
C LYS A 14 -4.00 3.54 -7.90
N ASN A 15 -4.13 2.38 -7.24
CA ASN A 15 -3.02 1.73 -6.54
C ASN A 15 -1.83 1.45 -7.48
N GLY A 16 -2.07 0.96 -8.70
CA GLY A 16 -1.01 0.72 -9.68
C GLY A 16 -0.19 1.97 -10.02
N LEU A 17 -0.86 3.11 -10.25
CA LEU A 17 -0.21 4.40 -10.53
C LEU A 17 0.64 4.87 -9.32
N ILE A 18 0.10 4.74 -8.11
CA ILE A 18 0.80 5.14 -6.88
C ILE A 18 2.00 4.23 -6.64
N HIS A 19 1.84 2.92 -6.81
CA HIS A 19 2.90 1.94 -6.65
C HIS A 19 4.05 2.17 -7.63
N GLU A 20 3.76 2.46 -8.89
CA GLU A 20 4.78 2.78 -9.90
C GLU A 20 5.57 4.04 -9.52
N ALA A 21 4.86 5.12 -9.17
CA ALA A 21 5.48 6.40 -8.80
C ALA A 21 6.36 6.26 -7.53
N LEU A 22 5.85 5.57 -6.51
CA LEU A 22 6.58 5.31 -5.27
C LEU A 22 7.80 4.41 -5.52
N GLY A 23 7.59 3.32 -6.26
CA GLY A 23 8.63 2.33 -6.58
C GLY A 23 9.82 2.96 -7.31
N LYS A 24 9.58 3.88 -8.25
CA LYS A 24 10.64 4.60 -8.96
C LYS A 24 11.59 5.35 -8.02
N VAL A 25 11.04 6.03 -7.01
CA VAL A 25 11.85 6.80 -6.05
C VAL A 25 12.49 5.90 -4.99
N ALA A 26 11.75 4.89 -4.52
CA ALA A 26 12.25 3.93 -3.54
C ALA A 26 13.43 3.13 -4.09
N ALA A 27 13.34 2.65 -5.34
CA ALA A 27 14.42 1.93 -6.02
C ALA A 27 15.68 2.78 -6.14
N ALA A 28 15.55 4.07 -6.51
CA ALA A 28 16.69 4.99 -6.58
C ALA A 28 17.39 5.23 -5.23
N LYS A 29 16.72 4.91 -4.11
CA LYS A 29 17.24 5.00 -2.74
C LYS A 29 17.65 3.65 -2.14
N GLY A 30 17.50 2.55 -2.89
CA GLY A 30 17.76 1.20 -2.37
C GLY A 30 16.77 0.76 -1.28
N PHE A 31 15.51 1.20 -1.38
CA PHE A 31 14.44 0.80 -0.47
C PHE A 31 13.47 -0.18 -1.15
N ASP A 32 13.00 -1.15 -0.37
CA ASP A 32 11.99 -2.11 -0.82
C ASP A 32 10.58 -1.55 -0.60
N VAL A 33 9.68 -1.82 -1.54
CA VAL A 33 8.25 -1.45 -1.46
C VAL A 33 7.41 -2.72 -1.50
N ASP A 34 6.63 -2.95 -0.44
CA ASP A 34 5.61 -3.99 -0.40
C ASP A 34 4.24 -3.33 -0.61
N ASN A 35 3.56 -3.68 -1.68
CA ASN A 35 2.20 -3.25 -1.93
C ASN A 35 1.22 -4.21 -1.25
N TYR A 36 0.53 -3.76 -0.21
CA TYR A 36 -0.46 -4.55 0.54
C TYR A 36 -1.89 -4.36 0.01
N GLY A 37 -2.03 -3.76 -1.18
CA GLY A 37 -3.30 -3.50 -1.83
C GLY A 37 -4.10 -2.40 -1.14
N MET A 38 -5.39 -2.24 -1.43
CA MET A 38 -6.12 -2.92 -2.50
C MET A 38 -5.51 -2.62 -3.87
N TYR A 39 -5.54 -3.60 -4.77
CA TYR A 39 -4.93 -3.55 -6.10
C TYR A 39 -5.92 -3.11 -7.18
N ALA A 40 -7.20 -3.47 -7.02
CA ALA A 40 -8.30 -3.09 -7.89
C ALA A 40 -9.56 -2.76 -7.09
N ALA A 41 -10.51 -2.06 -7.72
CA ALA A 41 -11.76 -1.66 -7.08
C ALA A 41 -12.65 -2.85 -6.68
N ASP A 42 -12.53 -3.96 -7.40
CA ASP A 42 -13.31 -5.19 -7.24
C ASP A 42 -12.56 -6.29 -6.46
N ASP A 43 -11.44 -5.96 -5.80
CA ASP A 43 -10.74 -6.88 -4.90
C ASP A 43 -11.74 -7.48 -3.89
N ALA A 44 -11.79 -8.81 -3.77
CA ALA A 44 -12.67 -9.47 -2.82
C ALA A 44 -12.36 -9.06 -1.35
N ALA A 45 -11.10 -8.78 -1.06
CA ALA A 45 -10.64 -8.26 0.22
C ALA A 45 -10.73 -6.72 0.23
N GLN A 46 -11.92 -6.20 0.52
CA GLN A 46 -12.15 -4.76 0.60
C GLN A 46 -11.56 -4.17 1.89
N LEU A 47 -10.86 -3.05 1.75
CA LEU A 47 -10.34 -2.24 2.85
C LEU A 47 -11.04 -0.88 2.89
N THR A 48 -11.38 -0.43 4.09
CA THR A 48 -11.76 0.95 4.40
C THR A 48 -10.56 1.72 4.96
N TYR A 49 -10.61 3.05 4.95
CA TYR A 49 -9.54 3.87 5.54
C TYR A 49 -9.28 3.58 7.03
N VAL A 50 -10.29 3.09 7.77
CA VAL A 50 -10.13 2.67 9.17
C VAL A 50 -9.29 1.39 9.26
N GLN A 51 -9.55 0.42 8.39
CA GLN A 51 -8.77 -0.82 8.32
C GLN A 51 -7.33 -0.56 7.86
N ASN A 52 -7.10 0.42 6.99
CA ASN A 52 -5.73 0.86 6.65
C ASN A 52 -4.97 1.32 7.90
N GLY A 53 -5.63 2.04 8.82
CA GLY A 53 -5.03 2.44 10.10
C GLY A 53 -4.62 1.24 10.96
N VAL A 54 -5.48 0.23 11.05
CA VAL A 54 -5.19 -1.02 11.80
C VAL A 54 -4.04 -1.79 11.15
N LEU A 55 -4.06 -1.95 9.81
CA LEU A 55 -3.00 -2.64 9.09
C LEU A 55 -1.66 -1.90 9.21
N ALA A 56 -1.65 -0.58 9.06
CA ALA A 56 -0.45 0.23 9.24
C ALA A 56 0.10 0.10 10.67
N ALA A 57 -0.78 0.11 11.69
CA ALA A 57 -0.37 -0.13 13.08
C ALA A 57 0.25 -1.51 13.25
N ALA A 58 -0.34 -2.57 12.69
CA ALA A 58 0.21 -3.91 12.76
C ALA A 58 1.62 -3.98 12.13
N LEU A 59 1.78 -3.50 10.90
CA LEU A 59 3.04 -3.54 10.16
C LEU A 59 4.15 -2.72 10.85
N LEU A 60 3.84 -1.52 11.34
CA LEU A 60 4.82 -0.67 12.01
C LEU A 60 5.27 -1.25 13.36
N ASN A 61 4.37 -1.91 14.10
CA ASN A 61 4.68 -2.48 15.41
C ASN A 61 5.30 -3.89 15.33
N SER A 62 5.12 -4.62 14.22
CA SER A 62 5.72 -5.95 14.04
C SER A 62 7.14 -5.94 13.49
N GLY A 63 7.52 -4.88 12.77
CA GLY A 63 8.72 -4.89 11.91
C GLY A 63 8.54 -5.77 10.67
#